data_AF-A0A7X9C6Z9-F1
#
_entry.id   AF-A0A7X9C6Z9-F1
#
_cell.length_a   1.000
_cell.length_b   1.000
_cell.length_c   1.000
_cell.angle_alpha   90.00
_cell.angle_beta   90.00
_cell.angle_gamma   90.00
#
_symmetry.space_group_name_H-M   'P 1'
#
loop_
_entity.id
_entity.type
_entity.pdbx_description
1 polymer ?
#
loop_
_entity_poly.entity_id
_entity_poly.type
_entity_poly.pdbx_seq_one_letter_code
_entity_poly.pdbx_strand_id
1 'polypeptide(L)'
;MKLTEEQLKEIAKAGGIKEVDLLVSKKSDNQFELGFYNDKKEWDSILSLEFIVGACADRVEFKTSFDDFDEDMALKRMVNLGLIDL
;
A
#
# COMPACT_ATOMS: atom_id res chain seq x y z
N MET A 1 6.24 -0.52 12.61
CA MET A 1 5.19 -1.44 12.12
C MET A 1 5.79 -2.51 11.19
N LYS A 2 5.22 -3.72 11.14
CA LYS A 2 5.63 -4.78 10.19
C LYS A 2 4.45 -5.14 9.28
N LEU A 3 4.43 -4.59 8.07
CA LEU A 3 3.54 -4.98 6.98
C LEU A 3 4.23 -6.07 6.14
N THR A 4 3.56 -7.18 5.86
CA THR A 4 4.05 -8.21 4.93
C THR A 4 3.67 -7.87 3.48
N GLU A 5 4.35 -8.49 2.51
CA GLU A 5 3.98 -8.35 1.10
C GLU A 5 2.54 -8.83 0.84
N GLU A 6 2.14 -9.94 1.46
CA GLU A 6 0.79 -10.50 1.31
C GLU A 6 -0.28 -9.52 1.84
N GLN A 7 -0.05 -8.93 3.02
CA GLN A 7 -0.93 -7.90 3.58
C GLN A 7 -1.01 -6.67 2.67
N LEU A 8 0.12 -6.24 2.13
CA LEU A 8 0.19 -5.11 1.22
C LEU A 8 -0.61 -5.39 -0.09
N LYS A 9 -0.51 -6.61 -0.62
CA LYS A 9 -1.31 -7.07 -1.77
C LYS A 9 -2.79 -7.12 -1.46
N GLU A 10 -3.18 -7.56 -0.27
CA GLU A 10 -4.59 -7.56 0.13
C GLU A 10 -5.18 -6.15 0.26
N ILE A 11 -4.40 -5.19 0.79
CA ILE A 11 -4.81 -3.79 0.85
C ILE A 11 -4.99 -3.22 -0.55
N ALA A 12 -4.04 -3.50 -1.45
CA ALA A 12 -4.13 -3.11 -2.85
C ALA A 12 -5.35 -3.72 -3.57
N LYS A 13 -5.65 -5.02 -3.33
CA LYS A 13 -6.86 -5.68 -3.85
C LYS A 13 -8.12 -5.02 -3.32
N ALA A 14 -8.16 -4.68 -2.03
CA ALA A 14 -9.31 -4.02 -1.42
C ALA A 14 -9.57 -2.64 -2.02
N GLY A 15 -8.50 -1.89 -2.34
CA GLY A 15 -8.60 -0.61 -3.05
C GLY A 15 -8.85 -0.72 -4.56
N GLY A 16 -9.05 -1.94 -5.10
CA GLY A 16 -9.48 -2.14 -6.49
C GLY A 16 -8.39 -2.59 -7.48
N ILE A 17 -7.13 -2.75 -7.05
CA ILE A 17 -6.05 -3.19 -7.92
C ILE A 17 -6.16 -4.71 -8.12
N LYS A 18 -6.47 -5.15 -9.34
CA LYS A 18 -6.76 -6.57 -9.65
C LYS A 18 -5.51 -7.42 -9.85
N GLU A 19 -4.47 -6.86 -10.48
CA GLU A 19 -3.28 -7.61 -10.91
C GLU A 19 -2.14 -7.58 -9.89
N VAL A 20 -2.44 -7.44 -8.59
CA VAL A 20 -1.40 -7.30 -7.57
C VAL A 20 -0.51 -8.53 -7.41
N ASP A 21 -0.95 -9.70 -7.87
CA ASP A 21 -0.19 -10.93 -7.76
C ASP A 21 1.06 -10.91 -8.67
N LEU A 22 1.05 -10.05 -9.70
CA LEU A 22 2.20 -9.78 -10.57
C LEU A 22 3.16 -8.73 -9.98
N LEU A 23 2.73 -8.00 -8.96
CA LEU A 23 3.52 -6.94 -8.32
C LEU A 23 4.42 -7.54 -7.24
N VAL A 24 5.55 -6.89 -7.02
CA VAL A 24 6.49 -7.18 -5.93
C VAL A 24 6.49 -6.02 -4.94
N SER A 25 6.90 -6.27 -3.70
CA SER A 25 6.96 -5.22 -2.68
C SER A 25 8.36 -4.60 -2.52
N LYS A 26 8.39 -3.31 -2.21
CA LYS A 26 9.54 -2.63 -1.61
C LYS A 26 9.13 -2.00 -0.29
N LYS A 27 10.09 -1.92 0.63
CA LYS A 27 9.90 -1.33 1.95
C LYS A 27 11.08 -0.42 2.28
N SER A 28 10.77 0.76 2.81
CA SER A 28 11.75 1.69 3.40
C SER A 28 11.11 2.35 4.62
N ASP A 29 11.65 2.13 5.82
CA ASP A 29 11.14 2.69 7.09
C ASP A 29 9.61 2.63 7.24
N ASN A 30 8.93 3.76 6.96
CA ASN A 30 7.48 3.95 7.06
C ASN A 30 6.75 3.96 5.71
N GLN A 31 7.47 3.72 4.62
CA GLN A 31 6.95 3.66 3.27
C GLN A 31 6.96 2.22 2.75
N PHE A 32 5.84 1.80 2.19
CA PHE A 32 5.65 0.50 1.58
C PHE A 32 5.16 0.69 0.16
N GLU A 33 5.72 -0.04 -0.79
CA GLU A 33 5.40 0.11 -2.21
C GLU A 33 5.09 -1.24 -2.85
N LEU A 34 4.11 -1.27 -3.73
CA LEU A 34 3.85 -2.34 -4.70
C LEU A 34 4.09 -1.80 -6.09
N GLY A 35 4.83 -2.56 -6.87
CA GLY A 35 5.20 -2.18 -8.23
C GLY A 35 5.88 -3.31 -8.96
N PHE A 36 6.52 -2.97 -10.07
CA PHE A 36 7.30 -3.90 -10.86
C PHE A 36 8.58 -3.23 -11.38
N TYR A 37 9.51 -4.04 -11.87
CA TYR A 37 10.65 -3.53 -12.62
C TYR A 37 10.30 -3.53 -14.10
N ASN A 38 10.40 -2.37 -14.74
CA ASN A 38 10.14 -2.25 -16.18
C ASN A 38 11.31 -2.83 -17.02
N ASP A 39 11.19 -2.76 -18.34
CA ASP A 39 12.19 -3.28 -19.28
C ASP A 39 13.58 -2.66 -19.12
N LYS A 40 13.67 -1.48 -18.50
CA LYS A 40 14.94 -0.79 -18.20
C LYS A 40 15.53 -1.17 -16.84
N LYS A 41 14.89 -2.11 -16.11
CA LYS A 41 15.19 -2.46 -14.72
C LYS A 41 14.99 -1.29 -13.75
N GLU A 42 14.17 -0.32 -14.12
CA GLU A 42 13.78 0.79 -13.26
C GLU A 42 12.50 0.41 -12.49
N TRP A 43 12.32 1.00 -11.31
CA TRP A 43 11.20 0.70 -10.44
C TRP A 43 9.99 1.56 -10.79
N ASP A 44 8.89 0.92 -11.19
CA ASP A 44 7.60 1.57 -11.41
C ASP A 44 6.65 1.21 -10.28
N SER A 45 6.39 2.20 -9.42
CA SER A 45 5.48 2.08 -8.28
C SER A 45 4.04 2.24 -8.74
N ILE A 46 3.19 1.26 -8.43
CA ILE A 46 1.75 1.30 -8.71
C ILE A 46 0.98 1.80 -7.49
N LEU A 47 1.39 1.38 -6.31
CA LEU A 47 0.79 1.79 -5.04
C LEU A 47 1.90 2.03 -4.02
N SER A 48 1.87 3.18 -3.35
CA SER A 48 2.71 3.50 -2.21
C SER A 48 1.83 3.84 -1.01
N LEU A 49 2.19 3.31 0.15
CA LEU A 49 1.58 3.58 1.44
C LEU A 49 2.63 4.23 2.33
N GLU A 50 2.29 5.35 2.93
CA GLU A 50 3.16 6.08 3.85
C GLU A 50 2.48 6.21 5.21
N PHE A 51 3.12 5.65 6.24
CA PHE A 51 2.67 5.81 7.63
C PHE A 51 3.29 7.07 8.22
N ILE A 52 2.47 8.09 8.43
CA ILE A 52 2.89 9.36 9.02
C ILE A 52 2.56 9.29 10.50
N VAL A 53 3.59 9.09 11.31
CA VAL A 53 3.48 9.04 12.77
C VAL A 53 3.45 10.46 13.31
N GLY A 54 2.29 10.89 13.79
CA GLY A 54 2.05 12.25 14.26
C GLY A 54 2.00 12.33 15.78
N ALA A 55 2.27 13.51 16.35
CA ALA A 55 2.20 13.69 17.81
C ALA A 55 0.77 13.53 18.38
N CYS A 56 -0.26 13.74 17.57
CA CYS A 56 -1.67 13.67 18.00
C CYS A 56 -2.47 12.55 17.31
N ALA A 57 -2.11 12.18 16.09
CA ALA A 57 -2.77 11.10 15.35
C ALA A 57 -1.81 10.56 14.28
N ASP A 58 -1.76 9.24 14.19
CA ASP A 58 -1.12 8.56 13.08
C ASP A 58 -2.07 8.56 11.88
N ARG A 59 -1.52 8.67 10.66
CA ARG A 59 -2.29 8.59 9.42
C ARG A 59 -1.59 7.76 8.38
N VAL A 60 -2.35 7.21 7.44
CA VAL A 60 -1.86 6.50 6.27
C VAL A 60 -2.18 7.33 5.05
N GLU A 61 -1.17 7.61 4.23
CA GLU A 61 -1.35 8.22 2.91
C GLU A 61 -1.15 7.17 1.82
N PHE A 62 -2.10 7.08 0.89
CA PHE A 62 -1.98 6.28 -0.32
C PHE A 62 -1.55 7.16 -1.49
N LYS A 63 -0.62 6.68 -2.29
CA LYS A 63 -0.22 7.30 -3.56
C LYS A 63 -0.27 6.22 -4.63
N THR A 64 -1.08 6.40 -5.66
CA THR A 64 -1.25 5.40 -6.71
C THR A 64 -1.45 6.05 -8.07
N SER A 65 -1.08 5.33 -9.12
CA SER A 65 -1.39 5.68 -10.51
C SER A 65 -2.78 5.18 -10.95
N PHE A 66 -3.55 4.58 -10.04
CA PHE A 66 -4.87 4.02 -10.34
C PHE A 66 -5.98 5.01 -9.95
N ASP A 67 -6.62 5.63 -10.95
CA ASP A 67 -7.59 6.72 -10.73
C ASP A 67 -8.82 6.29 -9.91
N ASP A 68 -9.24 5.04 -10.05
CA ASP A 68 -10.42 4.48 -9.35
C ASP A 68 -10.05 3.77 -8.03
N PHE A 69 -8.92 4.12 -7.42
CA PHE A 69 -8.49 3.49 -6.17
C PHE A 69 -9.39 3.90 -5.00
N ASP A 70 -10.00 2.91 -4.35
CA ASP A 70 -10.88 3.11 -3.20
C ASP A 70 -10.06 3.11 -1.90
N GLU A 71 -9.61 4.31 -1.50
CA GLU A 71 -8.83 4.50 -0.27
C GLU A 71 -9.61 4.07 0.99
N ASP A 72 -10.92 4.26 1.02
CA ASP A 72 -11.76 3.89 2.18
C ASP A 72 -11.81 2.37 2.35
N MET A 73 -11.94 1.63 1.25
CA MET A 73 -11.90 0.17 1.27
C MET A 73 -10.50 -0.35 1.62
N ALA A 74 -9.45 0.31 1.13
CA ALA A 74 -8.07 0.00 1.51
C ALA A 74 -7.85 0.20 3.02
N LEU A 75 -8.27 1.34 3.58
CA LEU A 75 -8.21 1.65 5.01
C LEU A 75 -9.01 0.65 5.85
N LYS A 76 -10.25 0.34 5.46
CA LYS A 76 -11.05 -0.70 6.14
C LYS A 76 -10.35 -2.05 6.13
N ARG A 77 -9.66 -2.41 5.04
CA ARG A 77 -8.86 -3.64 5.01
C ARG A 77 -7.68 -3.58 5.99
N MET A 78 -7.01 -2.44 6.09
CA MET A 78 -5.93 -2.25 7.07
C MET A 78 -6.40 -2.41 8.50
N VAL A 79 -7.56 -1.84 8.86
CA VAL A 79 -8.19 -2.02 10.18
C VAL A 79 -8.52 -3.50 10.41
N ASN A 80 -9.15 -4.17 9.44
CA ASN A 80 -9.50 -5.60 9.55
C ASN A 80 -8.28 -6.52 9.69
N LEU A 81 -7.10 -6.10 9.21
CA LEU A 81 -5.84 -6.81 9.36
C LEU A 81 -5.11 -6.49 10.68
N GLY A 82 -5.67 -5.61 11.52
CA GLY A 82 -5.05 -5.17 12.77
C GLY A 82 -3.77 -4.35 12.55
N LEU A 83 -3.68 -3.66 11.41
CA LEU A 83 -2.51 -2.89 11.00
C LEU A 83 -2.54 -1.46 11.53
N ILE A 84 -3.74 -0.89 11.66
CA ILE A 84 -4.00 0.45 12.19
C ILE A 84 -5.26 0.40 13.06
N ASP A 85 -5.34 1.33 14.00
CA ASP A 85 -6.56 1.63 14.74
C ASP A 85 -7.09 2.98 14.25
N LEU A 86 -8.31 3.00 13.73
CA LEU A 86 -9.05 4.19 13.29
C LEU A 86 -10.25 4.45 14.21
#